data_AF-A0A838P6I3-F1
#
_entry.id   AF-A0A838P6I3-F1
#
_cell.length_a   1.000
_cell.length_b   1.000
_cell.length_c   1.000
_cell.angle_alpha   90.00
_cell.angle_beta   90.00
_cell.angle_gamma   90.00
#
_symmetry.space_group_name_H-M   'P 1'
#
loop_
_entity.id
_entity.type
_entity.pdbx_description
1 polymer ?
#
loop_
_entity_poly.entity_id
_entity_poly.type
_entity_poly.pdbx_seq_one_letter_code
_entity_poly.pdbx_strand_id
1 'polypeptide(L)'
;MTESSAAPAPRPRRRARPWLILVGLLLLVVLAFSAYVGLVFAWSYSEGERAGVLQKFSRKGWLCKTYEGEMAMSIVPGVTPTIWEFSVRDEEVVPELNAALGKRVVLHYTEHKGVPTSCFGATPYYVDSVASVQ
;
A
#
# COMPACT_ATOMS: atom_id res chain seq x y z
N MET A 1 50.39 -48.13 40.99
CA MET A 1 50.35 -46.97 40.07
C MET A 1 49.02 -47.02 39.34
N THR A 2 47.98 -46.48 39.98
CA THR A 2 46.62 -46.43 39.46
C THR A 2 46.35 -45.00 39.03
N GLU A 3 46.46 -44.73 37.74
CA GLU A 3 45.89 -43.52 37.16
C GLU A 3 44.70 -43.96 36.31
N SER A 4 43.56 -44.13 36.98
CA SER A 4 42.27 -44.34 36.32
C SER A 4 41.84 -42.98 35.75
N SER A 5 42.28 -42.71 34.52
CA SER A 5 41.89 -41.54 33.74
C SER A 5 40.39 -41.60 33.46
N ALA A 6 39.62 -40.84 34.23
CA ALA A 6 38.17 -40.72 34.04
C ALA A 6 37.89 -39.98 32.73
N ALA A 7 37.20 -40.64 31.81
CA ALA A 7 36.78 -40.05 30.54
C ALA A 7 35.84 -38.84 30.78
N PRO A 8 35.99 -37.74 30.03
CA PRO A 8 35.17 -36.56 30.23
C PRO A 8 33.71 -36.84 29.86
N ALA A 9 32.79 -36.48 30.75
CA ALA A 9 31.35 -36.63 30.54
C ALA A 9 30.89 -35.87 29.26
N PRO A 10 29.94 -36.43 28.48
CA PRO A 10 29.45 -35.79 27.26
C PRO A 10 28.71 -34.49 27.60
N ARG A 11 29.14 -33.37 27.02
CA ARG A 11 28.44 -32.08 27.15
C ARG A 11 27.06 -32.20 26.46
N PRO A 12 25.96 -31.78 27.10
CA PRO A 12 24.65 -31.80 26.46
C PRO A 12 24.71 -30.89 25.22
N ARG A 13 24.56 -31.49 24.03
CA ARG A 13 24.41 -30.74 22.79
C ARG A 13 23.13 -29.92 22.94
N ARG A 14 23.26 -28.59 23.08
CA ARG A 14 22.14 -27.65 22.99
C ARG A 14 21.44 -27.93 21.67
N ARG A 15 20.31 -28.63 21.72
CA ARG A 15 19.47 -28.90 20.55
C ARG A 15 18.85 -27.57 20.18
N ALA A 16 19.51 -26.82 19.30
CA ALA A 16 18.94 -25.62 18.72
C ALA A 16 17.57 -26.00 18.17
N ARG A 17 16.51 -25.40 18.73
CA ARG A 17 15.15 -25.70 18.30
C ARG A 17 14.96 -25.04 16.94
N PRO A 18 14.96 -25.79 15.82
CA PRO A 18 14.93 -25.19 14.48
C PRO A 18 13.69 -24.30 14.27
N TRP A 19 12.61 -24.59 14.99
CA TRP A 19 11.41 -23.76 15.06
C TRP A 19 11.67 -22.33 15.56
N LEU A 20 12.53 -22.14 16.56
CA LEU A 20 12.85 -20.79 17.08
C LEU A 20 13.61 -19.96 16.03
N ILE A 21 14.46 -20.61 15.23
CA ILE A 21 15.17 -19.97 14.13
C ILE A 21 14.20 -19.59 13.02
N LEU A 22 13.26 -20.48 12.65
CA LEU A 22 12.23 -20.21 11.65
C LEU A 22 11.30 -19.07 12.09
N VAL A 23 10.87 -19.05 13.36
CA VAL A 23 10.05 -17.96 13.91
C VAL A 23 10.83 -16.64 13.91
N GLY A 24 12.11 -16.67 14.30
CA GLY A 24 12.97 -15.48 14.25
C GLY A 24 13.14 -14.93 12.82
N LEU A 25 13.32 -15.81 11.84
CA LEU A 25 13.41 -15.44 10.43
C LEU A 25 12.09 -14.83 9.92
N LEU A 26 10.96 -15.46 10.25
CA LEU A 26 9.63 -14.96 9.86
C LEU A 26 9.38 -13.57 10.44
N LEU A 27 9.69 -13.36 11.72
CA LEU A 27 9.61 -12.06 12.38
C LEU A 27 10.47 -11.00 11.68
N LEU A 28 11.71 -11.34 11.33
CA LEU A 28 12.60 -10.44 10.61
C LEU A 28 12.02 -10.03 9.25
N VAL A 29 11.45 -10.98 8.50
CA VAL A 29 10.81 -10.70 7.21
C VAL A 29 9.61 -9.78 7.38
N VAL A 30 8.74 -10.03 8.36
CA VAL A 30 7.57 -9.18 8.63
C VAL A 30 8.00 -7.76 9.04
N LEU A 31 9.02 -7.63 9.89
CA LEU A 31 9.56 -6.33 10.30
C LEU A 31 10.17 -5.57 9.11
N ALA A 32 10.97 -6.24 8.28
CA ALA A 32 11.57 -5.63 7.09
C ALA A 32 10.49 -5.18 6.09
N PHE A 33 9.47 -6.01 5.87
CA PHE A 33 8.33 -5.66 5.00
C PHE A 33 7.55 -4.46 5.54
N SER A 34 7.28 -4.43 6.86
CA SER A 34 6.56 -3.32 7.49
C SER A 34 7.35 -2.01 7.40
N ALA A 35 8.67 -2.07 7.64
CA ALA A 35 9.56 -0.92 7.48
C ALA A 35 9.60 -0.42 6.03
N TYR A 36 9.67 -1.34 5.06
CA TYR A 36 9.62 -0.99 3.64
C TYR A 36 8.32 -0.28 3.25
N VAL A 37 7.17 -0.83 3.63
CA VAL A 37 5.86 -0.20 3.40
C VAL A 37 5.81 1.19 4.03
N GLY A 38 6.27 1.33 5.29
CA GLY A 38 6.34 2.62 5.96
C GLY A 38 7.18 3.64 5.20
N LEU A 39 8.34 3.25 4.66
CA LEU A 39 9.20 4.12 3.86
C LEU A 39 8.54 4.54 2.53
N VAL A 40 7.88 3.61 1.83
CA VAL A 40 7.19 3.90 0.57
C VAL A 40 6.11 4.98 0.75
N PHE A 41 5.32 4.90 1.82
CA PHE A 41 4.26 5.87 2.09
C PHE A 41 4.76 7.15 2.77
N ALA A 42 5.93 7.12 3.42
CA ALA A 42 6.56 8.34 3.95
C ALA A 42 7.19 9.21 2.86
N TRP A 43 7.47 8.66 1.68
CA TRP A 43 8.11 9.38 0.59
C TRP A 43 7.15 9.63 -0.58
N SER A 44 6.76 10.89 -0.79
CA SER A 44 6.05 11.35 -1.99
C SER A 44 7.05 11.50 -3.14
N TYR A 45 6.87 10.74 -4.22
CA TYR A 45 7.67 10.91 -5.43
C TYR A 45 7.24 12.15 -6.21
N SER A 46 5.94 12.42 -6.25
CA SER A 46 5.32 13.55 -6.95
C SER A 46 4.00 13.87 -6.28
N GLU A 47 3.67 15.14 -6.14
CA GLU A 47 2.39 15.61 -5.63
C GLU A 47 1.86 16.73 -6.52
N GLY A 48 0.55 16.88 -6.59
CA GLY A 48 -0.05 17.91 -7.43
C GLY A 48 -1.55 17.76 -7.60
N GLU A 49 -2.09 18.48 -8.57
CA GLU A 49 -3.53 18.52 -8.83
C GLU A 49 -3.87 18.01 -10.22
N ARG A 50 -5.02 17.34 -10.34
CA ARG A 50 -5.60 16.93 -11.61
C ARG A 50 -7.06 17.33 -11.68
N ALA A 51 -7.45 17.96 -12.79
CA ALA A 51 -8.82 18.36 -13.04
C ALA A 51 -9.48 17.44 -14.06
N GLY A 52 -10.75 17.13 -13.85
CA GLY A 52 -11.49 16.24 -14.74
C GLY A 52 -12.93 16.02 -14.28
N VAL A 53 -13.58 15.02 -14.86
CA VAL A 53 -14.91 14.57 -14.43
C VAL A 53 -14.78 13.23 -13.74
N LEU A 54 -15.25 13.13 -12.50
CA LEU A 54 -15.22 11.88 -11.74
C LEU A 54 -16.26 10.91 -12.32
N GLN A 55 -15.80 9.83 -12.95
CA GLN A 55 -16.69 8.91 -13.66
C GLN A 55 -17.10 7.73 -12.80
N LYS A 56 -16.16 7.20 -12.01
CA LYS A 56 -16.39 5.99 -11.21
C LYS A 56 -15.64 6.11 -9.91
N PHE A 57 -16.26 5.61 -8.86
CA PHE A 57 -15.65 5.44 -7.56
C PHE A 57 -16.26 4.21 -6.91
N SER A 58 -15.43 3.25 -6.52
CA SER A 58 -15.92 2.00 -5.93
C SER A 58 -14.94 1.42 -4.94
N ARG A 59 -15.48 0.72 -3.95
CA ARG A 59 -14.69 -0.07 -3.01
C ARG A 59 -14.53 -1.48 -3.57
N LYS A 60 -13.35 -1.80 -4.12
CA LYS A 60 -13.07 -3.08 -4.80
C LYS A 60 -11.96 -3.86 -4.11
N GLY A 61 -11.96 -5.19 -4.27
CA GLY A 61 -10.98 -6.10 -3.70
C GLY A 61 -11.60 -7.36 -3.10
N TRP A 62 -10.85 -8.47 -3.17
CA TRP A 62 -11.27 -9.77 -2.60
C TRP A 62 -10.76 -9.94 -1.17
N LEU A 63 -9.44 -9.91 -0.95
CA LEU A 63 -8.83 -10.06 0.38
C LEU A 63 -8.75 -8.73 1.13
N CYS A 64 -8.31 -7.67 0.44
CA CYS A 64 -8.19 -6.31 0.97
C CYS A 64 -9.04 -5.40 0.10
N LYS A 65 -10.04 -4.75 0.68
CA LYS A 65 -10.91 -3.82 -0.05
C LYS A 65 -10.35 -2.40 0.04
N THR A 66 -10.03 -1.82 -1.11
CA THR A 66 -9.56 -0.43 -1.24
C THR A 66 -10.58 0.41 -2.00
N TYR A 67 -10.54 1.72 -1.80
CA TYR A 67 -11.34 2.67 -2.56
C TYR A 67 -10.58 3.11 -3.80
N GLU A 68 -11.22 3.00 -4.96
CA GLU A 68 -10.57 3.18 -6.25
C GLU A 68 -11.48 4.01 -7.14
N GLY A 69 -10.91 5.04 -7.78
CA GLY A 69 -11.62 5.99 -8.60
C GLY A 69 -11.05 6.11 -10.01
N GLU A 70 -11.90 6.57 -10.92
CA GLU A 70 -11.54 6.85 -12.32
C GLU A 70 -12.07 8.25 -12.68
N MET A 71 -11.20 9.08 -13.24
CA MET A 71 -11.50 10.44 -13.66
C MET A 71 -11.12 10.64 -15.12
N ALA A 72 -12.03 11.24 -15.90
CA ALA A 72 -11.73 11.68 -17.25
C ALA A 72 -11.07 13.07 -17.23
N MET A 73 -9.79 13.12 -17.63
CA MET A 73 -8.97 14.35 -17.62
C MET A 73 -9.31 15.32 -18.76
N SER A 74 -9.76 14.78 -19.89
CA SER A 74 -10.11 15.56 -21.08
C SER A 74 -11.54 15.25 -21.46
N ILE A 75 -12.35 16.28 -21.68
CA ILE A 75 -13.76 16.13 -22.12
C ILE A 75 -13.99 16.72 -23.51
N VAL A 76 -12.96 16.70 -24.37
CA VAL A 76 -13.09 17.22 -25.73
C VAL A 76 -14.10 16.37 -26.51
N PRO A 77 -15.21 16.95 -27.01
CA PRO A 77 -16.20 16.20 -27.78
C PRO A 77 -15.59 15.50 -29.00
N GLY A 78 -15.93 14.24 -29.20
CA GLY A 78 -15.43 13.45 -30.33
C GLY A 78 -14.03 12.83 -30.12
N VAL A 79 -13.39 13.05 -28.96
CA VAL A 79 -12.12 12.42 -28.59
C VAL A 79 -12.32 11.52 -27.38
N THR A 80 -11.70 10.35 -27.38
CA THR A 80 -11.72 9.45 -26.23
C THR A 80 -11.03 10.13 -25.04
N PRO A 81 -11.71 10.30 -23.89
CA PRO A 81 -11.12 10.92 -22.72
C PRO A 81 -9.95 10.09 -22.19
N THR A 82 -8.86 10.75 -21.78
CA THR A 82 -7.81 10.07 -21.02
C THR A 82 -8.35 9.77 -19.62
N ILE A 83 -8.51 8.48 -19.32
CA ILE A 83 -8.92 8.03 -17.99
C ILE A 83 -7.69 7.99 -17.09
N TRP A 84 -7.80 8.65 -15.95
CA TRP A 84 -6.85 8.57 -14.87
C TRP A 84 -7.46 7.81 -13.71
N GLU A 85 -6.77 6.75 -13.31
CA GLU A 85 -7.14 5.92 -12.17
C GLU A 85 -6.36 6.39 -10.94
N PHE A 86 -7.04 6.37 -9.79
CA PHE A 86 -6.45 6.73 -8.51
C PHE A 86 -7.00 5.85 -7.39
N SER A 87 -6.24 5.77 -6.31
CA SER A 87 -6.60 5.04 -5.09
C SER A 87 -6.86 6.04 -3.96
N VAL A 88 -7.74 5.69 -3.03
CA VAL A 88 -8.05 6.51 -1.85
C VAL A 88 -7.81 5.66 -0.61
N ARG A 89 -7.00 6.22 0.30
CA ARG A 89 -6.69 5.59 1.60
C ARG A 89 -7.34 6.31 2.77
N ASP A 90 -7.53 7.62 2.64
CA ASP A 90 -8.21 8.40 3.66
C ASP A 90 -9.72 8.19 3.54
N GLU A 91 -10.33 7.63 4.58
CA GLU A 91 -11.77 7.39 4.62
C GLU A 91 -12.57 8.70 4.77
N GLU A 92 -11.95 9.80 5.21
CA GLU A 92 -12.61 11.10 5.38
C GLU A 92 -13.03 11.73 4.04
N VAL A 93 -12.30 11.44 2.95
CA VAL A 93 -12.54 11.99 1.61
C VAL A 93 -13.57 11.18 0.81
N VAL A 94 -13.81 9.92 1.22
CA VAL A 94 -14.76 9.00 0.57
C VAL A 94 -16.18 9.58 0.41
N PRO A 95 -16.82 10.19 1.43
CA PRO A 95 -18.16 10.77 1.26
C PRO A 95 -18.16 11.92 0.24
N GLU A 96 -17.13 12.76 0.22
CA GLU A 96 -17.02 13.88 -0.70
C GLU A 96 -16.88 13.41 -2.16
N LEU A 97 -16.03 12.41 -2.40
CA LEU A 97 -15.86 11.79 -3.71
C LEU A 97 -17.15 11.11 -4.20
N ASN A 98 -17.86 10.40 -3.32
CA ASN A 98 -19.15 9.82 -3.66
C ASN A 98 -20.17 10.89 -4.05
N ALA A 99 -20.23 12.01 -3.32
CA ALA A 99 -21.11 13.13 -3.64
C ALA A 99 -20.70 13.89 -4.92
N ALA A 100 -19.44 13.74 -5.35
CA ALA A 100 -18.88 14.37 -6.54
C ALA A 100 -18.97 13.50 -7.81
N LEU A 101 -19.54 12.30 -7.73
CA LEU A 101 -19.73 11.42 -8.89
C LEU A 101 -20.49 12.13 -10.02
N GLY A 102 -19.95 12.03 -11.24
CA GLY A 102 -20.48 12.67 -12.44
C GLY A 102 -20.21 14.17 -12.55
N LYS A 103 -19.58 14.80 -11.55
CA LYS A 103 -19.29 16.24 -11.52
C LYS A 103 -17.85 16.52 -11.95
N ARG A 104 -17.59 17.78 -12.35
CA ARG A 104 -16.25 18.27 -12.56
C ARG A 104 -15.57 18.53 -11.22
N VAL A 105 -14.38 17.99 -11.06
CA VAL A 105 -13.59 18.08 -9.83
C VAL A 105 -12.14 18.40 -10.14
N VAL A 106 -11.47 18.98 -9.15
CA VAL A 106 -10.01 19.00 -9.05
C VAL A 106 -9.64 18.11 -7.87
N LEU A 107 -8.76 17.15 -8.10
CA LEU A 107 -8.28 16.21 -7.10
C LEU A 107 -6.81 16.52 -6.79
N HIS A 108 -6.48 16.67 -5.51
CA HIS A 108 -5.09 16.63 -5.06
C HIS A 108 -4.64 15.18 -4.95
N TYR A 109 -3.40 14.91 -5.37
CA TYR A 109 -2.84 13.57 -5.29
C TYR A 109 -1.39 13.56 -4.84
N THR A 110 -1.03 12.47 -4.17
CA THR A 110 0.34 12.10 -3.82
C THR A 110 0.71 10.80 -4.55
N GLU A 111 1.84 10.77 -5.24
CA GLU A 111 2.35 9.61 -5.97
C GLU A 111 3.41 8.88 -5.15
N HIS A 112 3.14 7.63 -4.79
CA HIS A 112 4.08 6.77 -4.09
C HIS A 112 4.56 5.66 -5.05
N LYS A 113 5.87 5.61 -5.32
CA LYS A 113 6.48 4.58 -6.16
C LYS A 113 6.85 3.36 -5.31
N GLY A 114 6.67 2.16 -5.87
CA GLY A 114 7.07 0.91 -5.22
C GLY A 114 6.05 0.34 -4.23
N VAL A 115 4.76 0.67 -4.39
CA VAL A 115 3.68 0.07 -3.59
C VAL A 115 3.69 -1.46 -3.82
N PRO A 116 3.94 -2.27 -2.78
CA PRO A 116 4.32 -3.68 -2.98
C PRO A 116 3.15 -4.60 -3.35
N THR A 117 1.91 -4.26 -2.96
CA THR A 117 0.74 -5.11 -3.18
C THR A 117 -0.52 -4.29 -3.44
N SER A 118 -1.50 -4.91 -4.09
CA SER A 118 -2.82 -4.32 -4.31
C SER A 118 -3.64 -4.12 -3.05
N CYS A 119 -3.22 -4.69 -1.91
CA CYS A 119 -3.85 -4.40 -0.61
C CYS A 119 -3.64 -2.96 -0.13
N PHE A 120 -2.66 -2.25 -0.70
CA PHE A 120 -2.35 -0.88 -0.32
C PHE A 120 -2.90 0.17 -1.29
N GLY A 121 -3.46 -0.26 -2.42
CA GLY A 121 -3.98 0.58 -3.50
C GLY A 121 -3.78 -0.09 -4.85
N ALA A 122 -4.71 0.09 -5.79
CA ALA A 122 -4.56 -0.43 -7.15
C ALA A 122 -3.59 0.41 -8.00
N THR A 123 -3.34 1.65 -7.60
CA THR A 123 -2.52 2.61 -8.34
C THR A 123 -1.45 3.24 -7.42
N PRO A 124 -0.39 3.84 -8.00
CA PRO A 124 0.57 4.60 -7.21
C PRO A 124 0.06 6.01 -6.84
N TYR A 125 -1.12 6.41 -7.31
CA TYR A 125 -1.67 7.75 -7.10
C TYR A 125 -2.71 7.72 -5.99
N TYR A 126 -2.48 8.49 -4.94
CA TYR A 126 -3.33 8.53 -3.76
C TYR A 126 -3.99 9.89 -3.65
N VAL A 127 -5.32 9.92 -3.69
CA VAL A 127 -6.10 11.15 -3.54
C VAL A 127 -6.45 11.37 -2.08
N ASP A 128 -6.23 12.60 -1.62
CA ASP A 128 -6.45 13.06 -0.24
C ASP A 128 -7.36 14.29 -0.14
N SER A 129 -7.73 14.91 -1.27
CA SER A 129 -8.59 16.09 -1.30
C SER A 129 -9.36 16.19 -2.62
N VAL A 130 -10.59 16.71 -2.53
CA VAL A 130 -11.47 16.97 -3.67
C VAL A 130 -12.05 18.38 -3.59
N ALA A 131 -11.92 19.12 -4.69
CA ALA A 131 -12.59 20.41 -4.89
C ALA A 131 -13.57 20.28 -6.05
N SER A 132 -14.87 20.43 -5.77
CA SER A 132 -15.89 20.46 -6.83
C SER A 132 -15.85 21.80 -7.56
N VAL A 133 -15.77 21.75 -8.89
CA VAL A 133 -15.87 22.93 -9.75
C VAL A 133 -17.32 23.04 -10.18
N GLN A 134 -18.03 24.03 -9.64
CA GLN A 134 -19.42 24.35 -10.01
C GLN A 134 -19.50 24.86 -11.45
#